data_AF-A0A7C4BP60-F1
#
_entry.id   AF-A0A7C4BP60-F1
#
_cell.length_a   1.000
_cell.length_b   1.000
_cell.length_c   1.000
_cell.angle_alpha   90.00
_cell.angle_beta   90.00
_cell.angle_gamma   90.00
#
_symmetry.space_group_name_H-M   'P 1'
#
loop_
_entity.id
_entity.type
_entity.pdbx_description
1 polymer ?
#
loop_
_entity_poly.entity_id
_entity_poly.type
_entity_poly.pdbx_seq_one_letter_code
_entity_poly.pdbx_strand_id
1 'polypeptide(L)'
;MSEKFSKPKKFIKEQEREQKEIEKGFAEFLRLPRSKEGIHPQLAEEFEVAKSEKPLKREDVEREIESFVDRNLKTLLPIFLVQDISYSEIIERLKITNEQIGLLGANYYIRVVDGQPKIFKSDEYHPEGYEASHYAISVSDLIALAYAKASIRVDSLRESGRTSGKSSHRYYLRSQDRYLCANDFGMRAWSNEEGKMIDGDPTNASRYIQTVKSQIDRIRENIETVAYEAIKRIRTELMEETLQQAGVEYLDYEQYQIVAKNARVRAAQEIAARLSANPKDRELVLKAVPISKVRGHLHSHFYKIAREYGFLSNDPVADYQNFDRNAHKLQRLIRVPSEQEKAGATLDYIYFDFYK
;
A
#
# COMPACT_ATOMS: atom_id res chain seq x y z
N MET A 1 24.77 26.03 -44.96
CA MET A 1 23.47 25.31 -44.84
C MET A 1 23.30 24.93 -43.38
N SER A 2 22.38 25.55 -42.65
CA SER A 2 22.07 25.19 -41.26
C SER A 2 20.90 24.20 -41.26
N GLU A 3 21.20 22.94 -40.92
CA GLU A 3 20.18 21.91 -40.77
C GLU A 3 19.26 22.24 -39.59
N LYS A 4 17.99 22.51 -39.88
CA LYS A 4 16.93 22.60 -38.87
C LYS A 4 16.57 21.20 -38.42
N PHE A 5 17.09 20.78 -37.27
CA PHE A 5 16.63 19.57 -36.58
C PHE A 5 15.16 19.76 -36.14
N SER A 6 14.25 19.11 -36.84
CA SER A 6 12.86 18.94 -36.41
C SER A 6 12.83 18.01 -35.20
N LYS A 7 12.49 18.54 -34.02
CA LYS A 7 12.27 17.71 -32.82
C LYS A 7 11.10 16.74 -33.05
N PRO A 8 11.22 15.46 -32.66
CA PRO A 8 10.19 14.45 -32.87
C PRO A 8 8.90 14.77 -32.09
N LYS A 9 7.73 14.62 -32.73
CA LYS A 9 6.39 14.96 -32.20
C LYS A 9 6.06 14.38 -30.81
N LYS A 10 6.72 13.30 -30.37
CA LYS A 10 6.55 12.74 -29.01
C LYS A 10 7.13 13.64 -27.92
N PHE A 11 8.26 14.29 -28.18
CA PHE A 11 8.94 15.19 -27.24
C PHE A 11 8.13 16.47 -26.98
N ILE A 12 7.45 16.97 -28.01
CA ILE A 12 6.60 18.16 -27.93
C ILE A 12 5.36 17.87 -27.06
N LYS A 13 4.72 16.70 -27.20
CA LYS A 13 3.55 16.32 -26.39
C LYS A 13 3.88 16.07 -24.92
N GLU A 14 5.08 15.59 -24.63
CA GLU A 14 5.54 15.35 -23.26
C GLU A 14 5.89 16.68 -22.58
N GLN A 15 6.58 17.59 -23.28
CA GLN A 15 6.77 18.97 -22.83
C GLN A 15 5.44 19.71 -22.65
N GLU A 16 4.47 19.60 -23.56
CA GLU A 16 3.15 20.21 -23.40
C GLU A 16 2.38 19.66 -22.19
N ARG A 17 2.61 18.39 -21.80
CA ARG A 17 2.02 17.81 -20.59
C ARG A 17 2.72 18.29 -19.34
N GLU A 18 4.06 18.29 -19.31
CA GLU A 18 4.84 18.85 -18.20
C GLU A 18 4.54 20.33 -18.01
N GLN A 19 4.42 21.08 -19.11
CA GLN A 19 4.09 22.50 -19.10
C GLN A 19 2.66 22.74 -18.62
N LYS A 20 1.70 21.86 -18.94
CA LYS A 20 0.35 21.88 -18.35
C LYS A 20 0.33 21.51 -16.87
N GLU A 21 1.17 20.58 -16.42
CA GLU A 21 1.30 20.25 -14.99
C GLU A 21 1.99 21.38 -14.22
N ILE A 22 3.00 22.01 -14.80
CA ILE A 22 3.64 23.21 -14.27
C ILE A 22 2.64 24.36 -14.22
N GLU A 23 1.89 24.62 -15.29
CA GLU A 23 0.85 25.66 -15.34
C GLU A 23 -0.29 25.37 -14.36
N LYS A 24 -0.67 24.10 -14.17
CA LYS A 24 -1.66 23.71 -13.17
C LYS A 24 -1.13 23.91 -11.76
N GLY A 25 0.12 23.51 -11.48
CA GLY A 25 0.80 23.76 -10.21
C GLY A 25 1.03 25.25 -9.95
N PHE A 26 1.30 26.04 -11.00
CA PHE A 26 1.43 27.50 -10.92
C PHE A 26 0.07 28.17 -10.69
N ALA A 27 -0.99 27.71 -11.36
CA ALA A 27 -2.35 28.21 -11.14
C ALA A 27 -2.86 27.85 -9.75
N GLU A 28 -2.50 26.67 -9.23
CA GLU A 28 -2.78 26.25 -7.85
C GLU A 28 -1.99 27.12 -6.86
N PHE A 29 -0.71 27.37 -7.13
CA PHE A 29 0.17 28.25 -6.35
C PHE A 29 -0.22 29.74 -6.39
N LEU A 30 -0.80 30.21 -7.49
CA LEU A 30 -1.29 31.58 -7.67
C LEU A 30 -2.71 31.78 -7.11
N ARG A 31 -3.51 30.71 -7.00
CA ARG A 31 -4.81 30.71 -6.31
C ARG A 31 -4.69 30.67 -4.79
N LEU A 32 -3.50 30.35 -4.27
CA LEU A 32 -3.21 30.54 -2.85
C LEU A 32 -3.36 32.03 -2.50
N PRO A 33 -4.24 32.39 -1.57
CA PRO A 33 -4.36 33.78 -1.16
C PRO A 33 -3.06 34.18 -0.44
N ARG A 34 -2.37 35.21 -0.97
CA ARG A 34 -1.14 35.74 -0.36
C ARG A 34 -1.46 37.03 0.39
N SER A 35 -1.38 37.00 1.72
CA SER A 35 -1.14 38.21 2.49
C SER A 35 0.36 38.51 2.47
N LYS A 36 0.74 39.79 2.55
CA LYS A 36 2.15 40.21 2.71
C LYS A 36 2.76 39.78 4.05
N GLU A 37 1.99 39.14 4.93
CA GLU A 37 2.35 38.82 6.32
C GLU A 37 2.41 37.32 6.63
N GLY A 38 2.26 36.45 5.63
CA GLY A 38 2.23 35.01 5.86
C GLY A 38 0.85 34.56 6.35
N ILE A 39 0.29 33.59 5.62
CA ILE A 39 -0.99 32.94 5.84
C ILE A 39 -2.19 33.87 5.60
N HIS A 40 -3.11 33.42 4.75
CA HIS A 40 -4.45 33.98 4.71
C HIS A 40 -5.19 33.51 5.97
N PRO A 41 -5.88 34.37 6.74
CA PRO A 41 -6.51 34.00 8.02
C PRO A 41 -7.33 32.69 7.98
N GLN A 42 -7.96 32.40 6.84
CA GLN A 42 -8.70 31.16 6.57
C GLN A 42 -7.84 29.88 6.66
N LEU A 43 -6.57 29.94 6.25
CA LEU A 43 -5.63 28.82 6.36
C LEU A 43 -5.09 28.63 7.78
N ALA A 44 -5.08 29.67 8.63
CA ALA A 44 -4.65 29.53 10.02
C ALA A 44 -5.69 28.76 10.85
N GLU A 45 -6.98 29.08 10.67
CA GLU A 45 -8.09 28.39 11.36
C GLU A 45 -8.12 26.90 11.01
N GLU A 46 -7.91 26.52 9.75
CA GLU A 46 -7.88 25.12 9.31
C GLU A 46 -6.70 24.30 9.87
N PHE A 47 -5.58 24.97 10.19
CA PHE A 47 -4.43 24.35 10.86
C PHE A 47 -4.69 24.09 12.35
N GLU A 48 -5.56 24.88 12.99
CA GLU A 48 -5.94 24.69 14.40
C GLU A 48 -6.96 23.56 14.60
N VAL A 49 -7.61 23.07 13.53
CA VAL A 49 -8.57 21.94 13.61
C VAL A 49 -7.84 20.63 13.91
N ALA A 50 -7.80 20.24 15.19
CA ALA A 50 -7.17 18.99 15.62
C ALA A 50 -8.09 17.76 15.43
N LYS A 51 -9.41 17.93 15.54
CA LYS A 51 -10.40 16.84 15.43
C LYS A 51 -11.49 17.19 14.42
N SER A 52 -11.94 16.18 13.68
CA SER A 52 -13.07 16.30 12.75
C SER A 52 -14.37 15.88 13.43
N GLU A 53 -15.47 16.59 13.15
CA GLU A 53 -16.83 16.17 13.52
C GLU A 53 -17.28 14.92 12.74
N LYS A 54 -16.70 14.70 11.56
CA LYS A 54 -16.96 13.55 10.68
C LYS A 54 -15.63 12.86 10.39
N PRO A 55 -15.13 12.02 11.32
CA PRO A 55 -13.87 11.34 11.15
C PRO A 55 -13.87 10.43 9.91
N LEU A 56 -12.71 10.28 9.27
CA LEU A 56 -12.54 9.29 8.19
C LEU A 56 -12.90 7.92 8.73
N LYS A 57 -13.71 7.19 7.97
CA LYS A 57 -14.04 5.81 8.30
C LYS A 57 -13.05 4.86 7.65
N ARG A 58 -13.05 3.63 8.14
CA ARG A 58 -12.24 2.54 7.59
C ARG A 58 -12.51 2.34 6.10
N GLU A 59 -13.79 2.33 5.73
CA GLU A 59 -14.25 2.06 4.38
C GLU A 59 -13.83 3.16 3.39
N ASP A 60 -13.66 4.40 3.86
CA ASP A 60 -13.21 5.52 3.04
C ASP A 60 -11.74 5.31 2.64
N VAL A 61 -10.90 4.98 3.62
CA VAL A 61 -9.47 4.73 3.43
C VAL A 61 -9.24 3.48 2.59
N GLU A 62 -9.95 2.38 2.88
CA GLU A 62 -9.85 1.13 2.10
C GLU A 62 -10.21 1.35 0.64
N ARG A 63 -11.32 2.03 0.35
CA ARG A 63 -11.76 2.33 -1.02
C ARG A 63 -10.78 3.21 -1.78
N GLU A 64 -10.18 4.19 -1.10
CA GLU A 64 -9.22 5.07 -1.74
C GLU A 64 -7.95 4.32 -2.16
N ILE A 65 -7.46 3.44 -1.28
CA ILE A 65 -6.26 2.62 -1.53
C ILE A 65 -6.55 1.59 -2.63
N GLU A 66 -7.71 0.94 -2.59
CA GLU A 66 -8.18 0.07 -3.66
C GLU A 66 -8.18 0.80 -5.01
N SER A 67 -8.75 2.01 -5.05
CA SER A 67 -8.79 2.84 -6.26
C SER A 67 -7.40 3.31 -6.72
N PHE A 68 -6.48 3.54 -5.78
CA PHE A 68 -5.08 3.87 -6.11
C PHE A 68 -4.37 2.67 -6.74
N VAL A 69 -4.44 1.50 -6.12
CA VAL A 69 -3.83 0.28 -6.66
C VAL A 69 -4.45 -0.08 -8.00
N ASP A 70 -5.78 0.04 -8.11
CA ASP A 70 -6.53 -0.27 -9.32
C ASP A 70 -6.05 0.54 -10.53
N ARG A 71 -5.91 1.86 -10.37
CA ARG A 71 -5.43 2.77 -11.42
C ARG A 71 -3.97 2.55 -11.80
N ASN A 72 -3.17 2.03 -10.87
CA ASN A 72 -1.74 1.82 -11.05
C ASN A 72 -1.36 0.35 -11.21
N LEU A 73 -2.34 -0.55 -11.41
CA LEU A 73 -2.14 -2.01 -11.34
C LEU A 73 -1.03 -2.50 -12.26
N LYS A 74 -0.97 -1.99 -13.49
CA LYS A 74 0.07 -2.34 -14.48
C LYS A 74 1.49 -2.00 -14.00
N THR A 75 1.65 -0.89 -13.28
CA THR A 75 2.93 -0.45 -12.72
C THR A 75 3.28 -1.22 -11.45
N LEU A 76 2.27 -1.52 -10.62
CA LEU A 76 2.46 -2.14 -9.31
C LEU A 76 2.60 -3.66 -9.38
N LEU A 77 1.98 -4.35 -10.35
CA LEU A 77 2.04 -5.82 -10.45
C LEU A 77 3.47 -6.38 -10.50
N PRO A 78 4.40 -5.85 -11.33
CA PRO A 78 5.79 -6.30 -11.29
C PRO A 78 6.47 -6.03 -9.94
N ILE A 79 6.11 -4.93 -9.26
CA ILE A 79 6.68 -4.58 -7.95
C ILE A 79 6.16 -5.53 -6.86
N PHE A 80 4.89 -5.94 -6.94
CA PHE A 80 4.30 -6.90 -6.00
C PHE A 80 4.87 -8.30 -6.16
N LEU A 81 5.10 -8.76 -7.40
CA LEU A 81 5.41 -10.16 -7.67
C LEU A 81 6.92 -10.47 -7.72
N VAL A 82 7.78 -9.49 -7.96
CA VAL A 82 9.24 -9.69 -8.05
C VAL A 82 9.87 -9.51 -6.66
N GLN A 83 10.31 -10.61 -6.04
CA GLN A 83 10.85 -10.61 -4.67
C GLN A 83 12.16 -9.80 -4.52
N ASP A 84 13.02 -9.80 -5.54
CA ASP A 84 14.35 -9.16 -5.49
C ASP A 84 14.43 -7.90 -6.36
N ILE A 85 13.32 -7.17 -6.45
CA ILE A 85 13.35 -5.85 -7.08
C ILE A 85 14.14 -4.88 -6.19
N SER A 86 15.12 -4.18 -6.76
CA SER A 86 15.97 -3.29 -5.97
C SER A 86 15.19 -2.04 -5.54
N TYR A 87 15.54 -1.46 -4.39
CA TYR A 87 14.94 -0.20 -3.96
C TYR A 87 15.21 0.93 -4.94
N SER A 88 16.38 0.93 -5.57
CA SER A 88 16.67 1.85 -6.66
C SER A 88 15.61 1.77 -7.77
N GLU A 89 15.33 0.55 -8.26
CA GLU A 89 14.34 0.32 -9.31
C GLU A 89 12.92 0.74 -8.87
N ILE A 90 12.53 0.48 -7.62
CA ILE A 90 11.24 0.93 -7.09
C ILE A 90 11.18 2.46 -7.00
N ILE A 91 12.20 3.09 -6.41
CA ILE A 91 12.26 4.55 -6.20
C ILE A 91 12.16 5.27 -7.54
N GLU A 92 12.88 4.80 -8.55
CA GLU A 92 12.84 5.38 -9.90
C GLU A 92 11.47 5.19 -10.55
N ARG A 93 10.90 3.97 -10.50
CA ARG A 93 9.59 3.67 -11.08
C ARG A 93 8.45 4.46 -10.44
N LEU A 94 8.48 4.58 -9.11
CA LEU A 94 7.45 5.28 -8.34
C LEU A 94 7.77 6.77 -8.14
N LYS A 95 8.94 7.23 -8.59
CA LYS A 95 9.44 8.59 -8.47
C LYS A 95 9.35 9.11 -7.02
N ILE A 96 9.82 8.32 -6.06
CA ILE A 96 9.81 8.67 -4.62
C ILE A 96 10.93 9.68 -4.36
N THR A 97 10.63 10.75 -3.63
CA THR A 97 11.59 11.79 -3.28
C THR A 97 11.85 11.85 -1.77
N ASN A 98 12.81 12.68 -1.35
CA ASN A 98 13.10 12.95 0.05
C ASN A 98 11.92 13.55 0.83
N GLU A 99 11.02 14.29 0.16
CA GLU A 99 9.80 14.79 0.79
C GLU A 99 8.87 13.63 1.20
N GLN A 100 8.75 12.61 0.34
CA GLN A 100 7.89 11.47 0.62
C GLN A 100 8.51 10.53 1.66
N ILE A 101 9.80 10.20 1.56
CA ILE A 101 10.44 9.27 2.49
C ILE A 101 10.36 9.77 3.94
N GLY A 102 10.38 11.10 4.16
CA GLY A 102 10.21 11.72 5.47
C GLY A 102 8.84 11.45 6.11
N LEU A 103 7.81 11.11 5.32
CA LEU A 103 6.46 10.79 5.84
C LEU A 103 6.42 9.48 6.65
N LEU A 104 7.46 8.66 6.58
CA LEU A 104 7.59 7.48 7.44
C LEU A 104 7.83 7.86 8.91
N GLY A 105 8.12 9.13 9.21
CA GLY A 105 8.29 9.64 10.58
C GLY A 105 9.62 9.25 11.24
N ALA A 106 10.50 8.58 10.50
CA ALA A 106 11.88 8.31 10.89
C ALA A 106 12.82 9.13 10.00
N ASN A 107 14.07 9.32 10.44
CA ASN A 107 15.10 10.07 9.73
C ASN A 107 15.65 9.30 8.52
N TYR A 108 14.75 8.90 7.63
CA TYR A 108 15.09 8.29 6.35
C TYR A 108 15.34 9.37 5.31
N TYR A 109 16.28 9.11 4.41
CA TYR A 109 16.54 9.97 3.26
C TYR A 109 17.06 9.13 2.08
N ILE A 110 16.86 9.63 0.88
CA ILE A 110 17.33 9.06 -0.37
C ILE A 110 18.59 9.81 -0.79
N ARG A 111 19.66 9.05 -1.06
CA ARG A 111 20.92 9.54 -1.61
C ARG A 111 21.32 8.70 -2.80
N VAL A 112 21.89 9.33 -3.83
CA VAL A 112 22.46 8.62 -4.98
C VAL A 112 23.88 8.18 -4.64
N VAL A 113 24.14 6.89 -4.78
CA VAL A 113 25.46 6.27 -4.62
C VAL A 113 25.70 5.41 -5.85
N ASP A 114 26.86 5.57 -6.50
CA ASP A 114 27.21 4.86 -7.74
C ASP A 114 26.12 4.96 -8.84
N GLY A 115 25.48 6.13 -8.94
CA GLY A 115 24.42 6.40 -9.91
C GLY A 115 23.08 5.74 -9.60
N GLN A 116 22.91 5.14 -8.43
CA GLN A 116 21.67 4.47 -8.01
C GLN A 116 21.08 5.13 -6.75
N PRO A 117 19.79 5.49 -6.72
CA PRO A 117 19.13 5.93 -5.49
C PRO A 117 19.09 4.80 -4.46
N LYS A 118 19.58 5.11 -3.26
CA LYS A 118 19.55 4.25 -2.08
C LYS A 118 18.88 4.97 -0.92
N ILE A 119 18.31 4.19 -0.01
CA ILE A 119 17.67 4.73 1.19
C ILE A 119 18.62 4.59 2.36
N PHE A 120 18.77 5.66 3.12
CA PHE A 120 19.59 5.73 4.32
C PHE A 120 18.71 6.07 5.51
N LYS A 121 19.15 5.66 6.70
CA LYS A 121 18.59 6.05 7.98
C LYS A 121 19.67 6.71 8.82
N SER A 122 19.38 7.85 9.43
CA SER A 122 20.25 8.44 10.45
C SER A 122 19.66 8.30 11.84
N ASP A 123 20.54 8.28 12.83
CA ASP A 123 20.21 8.31 14.26
C ASP A 123 21.27 9.10 15.02
N GLU A 124 21.11 9.23 16.35
CA GLU A 124 22.01 10.00 17.21
C GLU A 124 23.45 9.48 17.18
N TYR A 125 23.64 8.18 16.90
CA TYR A 125 24.95 7.53 16.87
C TYR A 125 25.57 7.53 15.46
N HIS A 126 24.75 7.59 14.42
CA HIS A 126 25.15 7.65 13.02
C HIS A 126 24.47 8.83 12.30
N PRO A 127 24.90 10.07 12.57
CA PRO A 127 24.28 11.27 11.99
C PRO A 127 24.45 11.35 10.46
N GLU A 128 25.56 10.80 9.94
CA GLU A 128 25.84 10.67 8.50
C GLU A 128 25.00 9.59 7.80
N GLY A 129 24.29 8.79 8.61
CA GLY A 129 23.39 7.70 8.24
C GLY A 129 24.05 6.44 7.66
N TYR A 130 23.30 5.35 7.71
CA TYR A 130 23.65 4.04 7.16
C TYR A 130 22.58 3.56 6.19
N GLU A 131 22.96 2.72 5.22
CA GLU A 131 22.03 2.18 4.24
C GLU A 131 20.93 1.37 4.95
N ALA A 132 19.67 1.72 4.69
CA ALA A 132 18.52 1.08 5.30
C ALA A 132 18.35 -0.33 4.73
N SER A 133 18.28 -1.33 5.61
CA SER A 133 18.08 -2.71 5.20
C SER A 133 16.66 -2.98 4.69
N HIS A 134 16.49 -4.07 3.95
CA HIS A 134 15.17 -4.55 3.52
C HIS A 134 14.23 -4.94 4.67
N TYR A 135 14.75 -5.09 5.88
CA TYR A 135 13.96 -5.32 7.10
C TYR A 135 13.40 -4.02 7.69
N ALA A 136 14.07 -2.88 7.45
CA ALA A 136 13.69 -1.59 8.02
C ALA A 136 12.62 -0.87 7.19
N ILE A 137 12.71 -1.00 5.86
CA ILE A 137 11.74 -0.46 4.90
C ILE A 137 11.32 -1.62 4.04
N SER A 138 10.04 -1.80 3.78
CA SER A 138 9.48 -2.82 2.89
C SER A 138 9.06 -2.22 1.55
N VAL A 139 8.84 -3.07 0.54
CA VAL A 139 8.25 -2.67 -0.75
C VAL A 139 6.92 -1.93 -0.55
N SER A 140 6.10 -2.38 0.39
CA SER A 140 4.80 -1.80 0.67
C SER A 140 4.90 -0.41 1.32
N ASP A 141 5.98 -0.11 2.05
CA ASP A 141 6.26 1.25 2.51
C ASP A 141 6.47 2.18 1.30
N LEU A 142 7.26 1.75 0.32
CA LEU A 142 7.53 2.54 -0.89
C LEU A 142 6.26 2.78 -1.73
N ILE A 143 5.38 1.78 -1.83
CA ILE A 143 4.09 1.96 -2.50
C ILE A 143 3.15 2.87 -1.69
N ALA A 144 3.17 2.78 -0.36
CA ALA A 144 2.39 3.68 0.51
C ALA A 144 2.85 5.14 0.36
N LEU A 145 4.15 5.36 0.19
CA LEU A 145 4.71 6.67 -0.12
C LEU A 145 4.33 7.17 -1.52
N ALA A 146 4.24 6.27 -2.51
CA ALA A 146 3.73 6.62 -3.83
C ALA A 146 2.24 7.01 -3.79
N TYR A 147 1.44 6.33 -2.96
CA TYR A 147 0.08 6.75 -2.64
C TYR A 147 0.08 8.13 -1.98
N ALA A 148 0.91 8.35 -0.95
CA ALA A 148 0.99 9.62 -0.23
C ALA A 148 1.33 10.77 -1.17
N LYS A 149 2.27 10.57 -2.11
CA LYS A 149 2.58 11.54 -3.16
C LYS A 149 1.35 11.96 -3.97
N ALA A 150 0.51 10.99 -4.35
CA ALA A 150 -0.67 11.23 -5.16
C ALA A 150 -1.85 11.82 -4.36
N SER A 151 -2.03 11.42 -3.11
CA SER A 151 -3.22 11.73 -2.31
C SER A 151 -3.02 12.79 -1.23
N ILE A 152 -1.78 12.99 -0.76
CA ILE A 152 -1.47 13.88 0.37
C ILE A 152 -0.65 15.07 -0.13
N ARG A 153 -1.09 16.28 0.24
CA ARG A 153 -0.28 17.50 0.16
C ARG A 153 0.25 17.82 1.56
N VAL A 154 1.56 18.05 1.66
CA VAL A 154 2.20 18.45 2.92
C VAL A 154 2.25 19.96 2.96
N ASP A 155 1.52 20.56 3.89
CA ASP A 155 1.54 22.00 4.11
C ASP A 155 2.36 22.30 5.35
N SER A 156 3.22 23.31 5.28
CA SER A 156 4.09 23.70 6.40
C SER A 156 3.88 25.16 6.76
N LEU A 157 3.76 25.44 8.05
CA LEU A 157 3.75 26.81 8.56
C LEU A 157 5.20 27.25 8.78
N ARG A 158 5.66 28.24 8.01
CA ARG A 158 6.86 29.00 8.37
C ARG A 158 6.46 30.04 9.40
N GLU A 159 6.74 29.80 10.67
CA GLU A 159 6.57 30.82 11.69
C GLU A 159 7.56 31.97 11.41
N SER A 160 7.08 33.10 10.89
CA SER A 160 7.82 34.35 10.94
C SER A 160 7.79 34.88 12.37
N GLY A 161 8.71 34.38 13.19
CA GLY A 161 8.96 34.89 14.54
C GLY A 161 8.28 34.12 15.66
N ARG A 162 9.10 33.38 16.40
CA ARG A 162 8.92 32.92 17.79
C ARG A 162 7.47 32.62 18.23
N THR A 163 7.05 31.37 18.09
CA THR A 163 6.27 30.69 19.14
C THR A 163 6.75 29.27 19.32
N SER A 164 7.40 28.99 20.44
CA SER A 164 7.66 27.62 20.87
C SER A 164 6.33 26.84 20.97
N GLY A 165 6.12 25.84 20.11
CA GLY A 165 5.17 24.76 20.37
C GLY A 165 3.90 24.63 19.51
N LYS A 166 3.85 25.09 18.25
CA LYS A 166 2.68 24.83 17.36
C LYS A 166 3.06 24.25 15.99
N SER A 167 2.18 23.39 15.48
CA SER A 167 2.33 22.44 14.37
C SER A 167 3.09 22.94 13.13
N SER A 168 4.32 22.45 12.92
CA SER A 168 5.14 22.81 11.76
C SER A 168 4.62 22.25 10.43
N HIS A 169 3.88 21.13 10.48
CA HIS A 169 3.34 20.44 9.31
C HIS A 169 1.88 19.99 9.51
N ARG A 170 1.12 20.00 8.42
CA ARG A 170 -0.22 19.44 8.28
C ARG A 170 -0.35 18.67 6.98
N TYR A 171 -1.24 17.69 6.95
CA TYR A 171 -1.40 16.77 5.82
C TYR A 171 -2.80 16.88 5.24
N TYR A 172 -2.89 17.48 4.06
CA TYR A 172 -4.15 17.66 3.34
C TYR A 172 -4.43 16.42 2.48
N LEU A 173 -5.55 15.76 2.75
CA LEU A 173 -6.01 14.61 1.98
C LEU A 173 -6.88 15.08 0.81
N ARG A 174 -6.31 15.04 -0.40
CA ARG A 174 -6.92 15.59 -1.63
C ARG A 174 -8.26 14.95 -1.98
N SER A 175 -8.42 13.65 -1.70
CA SER A 175 -9.64 12.89 -2.00
C SER A 175 -10.85 13.33 -1.18
N GLN A 176 -10.60 13.85 0.03
CA GLN A 176 -11.61 14.26 1.01
C GLN A 176 -11.71 15.76 1.16
N ASP A 177 -10.89 16.50 0.41
CA ASP A 177 -10.81 17.96 0.41
C ASP A 177 -10.69 18.56 1.82
N ARG A 178 -9.86 17.94 2.67
CA ARG A 178 -9.64 18.38 4.06
C ARG A 178 -8.32 17.87 4.63
N TYR A 179 -7.92 18.45 5.76
CA TYR A 179 -6.79 17.95 6.55
C TYR A 179 -7.11 16.65 7.29
N LEU A 180 -6.08 15.81 7.46
CA LEU A 180 -6.10 14.68 8.39
C LEU A 180 -6.19 15.21 9.83
N CYS A 181 -7.12 14.65 10.59
CA CYS A 181 -7.41 14.99 11.97
C CYS A 181 -7.03 13.84 12.92
N ALA A 182 -6.76 14.17 14.18
CA ALA A 182 -6.30 13.23 15.20
C ALA A 182 -7.23 12.01 15.39
N ASN A 183 -8.53 12.21 15.22
CA ASN A 183 -9.56 11.19 15.42
C ASN A 183 -9.92 10.42 14.14
N ASP A 184 -9.26 10.68 13.00
CA ASP A 184 -9.50 9.95 11.75
C ASP A 184 -9.04 8.48 11.84
N PHE A 185 -9.73 7.60 11.11
CA PHE A 185 -9.25 6.22 10.92
C PHE A 185 -7.85 6.24 10.30
N GLY A 186 -6.95 5.48 10.91
CA GLY A 186 -5.52 5.43 10.56
C GLY A 186 -4.66 6.47 11.26
N MET A 187 -5.22 7.52 11.87
CA MET A 187 -4.49 8.41 12.78
C MET A 187 -4.53 7.90 14.22
N ARG A 188 -5.66 7.32 14.62
CA ARG A 188 -5.86 6.72 15.94
C ARG A 188 -5.04 5.45 16.12
N ALA A 189 -4.59 5.19 17.35
CA ALA A 189 -3.86 3.98 17.71
C ALA A 189 -4.40 3.36 19.00
N TRP A 190 -4.25 2.04 19.15
CA TRP A 190 -4.55 1.38 20.41
C TRP A 190 -3.51 1.74 21.46
N SER A 191 -3.96 2.22 22.62
CA SER A 191 -3.10 2.40 23.80
C SER A 191 -3.31 1.23 24.74
N ASN A 192 -2.24 0.49 25.03
CA ASN A 192 -2.27 -0.57 26.04
C ASN A 192 -2.49 -0.01 27.44
N GLU A 193 -1.96 1.18 27.73
CA GLU A 193 -2.10 1.86 29.02
C GLU A 193 -3.55 2.29 29.26
N GLU A 194 -4.22 2.83 28.23
CA GLU A 194 -5.61 3.27 28.35
C GLU A 194 -6.65 2.18 28.00
N GLY A 195 -6.20 1.03 27.49
CA GLY A 195 -7.06 -0.07 27.06
C GLY A 195 -8.09 0.32 25.99
N LYS A 196 -7.79 1.35 25.18
CA LYS A 196 -8.70 1.89 24.16
C LYS A 196 -7.95 2.56 23.01
N MET A 197 -8.69 2.88 21.95
CA MET A 197 -8.19 3.65 20.82
C MET A 197 -8.09 5.14 21.19
N ILE A 198 -6.86 5.68 21.19
CA ILE A 198 -6.55 7.09 21.44
C ILE A 198 -6.36 7.86 20.14
N ASP A 199 -6.54 9.18 20.23
CA ASP A 199 -6.34 10.09 19.11
C ASP A 199 -4.86 10.19 18.72
N GLY A 200 -4.61 10.45 17.44
CA GLY A 200 -3.27 10.61 16.86
C GLY A 200 -2.72 12.03 16.96
N ASP A 201 -1.53 12.22 16.42
CA ASP A 201 -0.91 13.53 16.25
C ASP A 201 -1.17 14.02 14.81
N PRO A 202 -1.94 15.10 14.59
CA PRO A 202 -2.21 15.67 13.26
C PRO A 202 -0.95 16.18 12.53
N THR A 203 0.16 16.35 13.25
CA THR A 203 1.44 16.82 12.71
C THR A 203 2.34 15.67 12.27
N ASN A 204 1.90 14.43 12.47
CA ASN A 204 2.64 13.23 12.09
C ASN A 204 1.77 12.24 11.29
N ALA A 205 1.97 12.19 9.97
CA ALA A 205 1.24 11.28 9.09
C ALA A 205 1.68 9.82 9.15
N SER A 206 2.76 9.48 9.86
CA SER A 206 3.36 8.13 9.84
C SER A 206 2.34 7.03 10.15
N ARG A 207 1.43 7.25 11.10
CA ARG A 207 0.36 6.29 11.44
C ARG A 207 -0.62 6.07 10.30
N TYR A 208 -1.02 7.14 9.62
CA TYR A 208 -1.86 7.05 8.44
C TYR A 208 -1.15 6.29 7.33
N ILE A 209 0.14 6.58 7.10
CA ILE A 209 0.96 5.84 6.13
C ILE A 209 1.10 4.36 6.49
N GLN A 210 1.25 4.00 7.77
CA GLN A 210 1.25 2.60 8.21
C GLN A 210 -0.09 1.90 7.97
N THR A 211 -1.20 2.63 8.13
CA THR A 211 -2.53 2.12 7.79
C THR A 211 -2.66 1.87 6.29
N VAL A 212 -2.18 2.81 5.48
CA VAL A 212 -2.13 2.66 4.01
C VAL A 212 -1.29 1.45 3.61
N LYS A 213 -0.09 1.31 4.19
CA LYS A 213 0.80 0.17 3.99
C LYS A 213 0.10 -1.16 4.29
N SER A 214 -0.61 -1.27 5.42
CA SER A 214 -1.30 -2.52 5.80
C SER A 214 -2.36 -2.95 4.78
N GLN A 215 -3.01 -1.98 4.13
CA GLN A 215 -3.97 -2.23 3.05
C GLN A 215 -3.29 -2.57 1.72
N ILE A 216 -2.12 -1.97 1.43
CA ILE A 216 -1.30 -2.37 0.29
C ILE A 216 -0.79 -3.81 0.48
N ASP A 217 -0.32 -4.17 1.67
CA ASP A 217 0.10 -5.54 2.01
C ASP A 217 -1.05 -6.53 1.83
N ARG A 218 -2.27 -6.15 2.25
CA ARG A 218 -3.49 -6.94 2.03
C ARG A 218 -3.68 -7.24 0.54
N ILE A 219 -3.66 -6.21 -0.31
CA ILE A 219 -3.89 -6.37 -1.74
C ILE A 219 -2.74 -7.15 -2.40
N ARG A 220 -1.49 -6.88 -2.00
CA ARG A 220 -0.30 -7.59 -2.46
C ARG A 220 -0.43 -9.10 -2.22
N GLU A 221 -0.80 -9.50 -1.01
CA GLU A 221 -0.93 -10.92 -0.66
C GLU A 221 -2.04 -11.61 -1.47
N ASN A 222 -3.15 -10.91 -1.75
CA ASN A 222 -4.19 -11.42 -2.64
C ASN A 222 -3.65 -11.62 -4.07
N ILE A 223 -2.88 -10.66 -4.59
CA ILE A 223 -2.24 -10.74 -5.91
C ILE A 223 -1.25 -11.91 -5.95
N GLU A 224 -0.39 -12.05 -4.95
CA GLU A 224 0.57 -13.15 -4.84
C GLU A 224 -0.14 -14.52 -4.80
N THR A 225 -1.27 -14.61 -4.08
CA THR A 225 -2.09 -15.82 -4.00
C THR A 225 -2.64 -16.20 -5.38
N VAL A 226 -3.20 -15.24 -6.13
CA VAL A 226 -3.74 -15.48 -7.47
C VAL A 226 -2.63 -15.79 -8.48
N ALA A 227 -1.45 -15.20 -8.30
CA ALA A 227 -0.30 -15.41 -9.19
C ALA A 227 0.45 -16.72 -8.96
N TYR A 228 0.25 -17.39 -7.81
CA TYR A 228 1.07 -18.52 -7.38
C TYR A 228 1.18 -19.64 -8.43
N GLU A 229 0.05 -20.13 -8.93
CA GLU A 229 0.04 -21.22 -9.92
C GLU A 229 0.63 -20.79 -11.26
N ALA A 230 0.37 -19.56 -11.71
CA ALA A 230 0.96 -19.02 -12.93
C ALA A 230 2.49 -18.90 -12.81
N ILE A 231 2.99 -18.36 -11.69
CA ILE A 231 4.43 -18.27 -11.41
C ILE A 231 5.06 -19.66 -11.42
N LYS A 232 4.44 -20.63 -10.75
CA LYS A 232 4.95 -22.00 -10.66
C LYS A 232 5.03 -22.65 -12.06
N ARG A 233 3.96 -22.58 -12.84
CA ARG A 233 3.89 -23.12 -14.20
C ARG A 233 4.95 -22.47 -15.11
N ILE A 234 4.96 -21.15 -15.20
CA ILE A 234 5.89 -20.40 -16.07
C ILE A 234 7.34 -20.64 -15.66
N ARG A 235 7.63 -20.75 -14.36
CA ARG A 235 8.98 -21.05 -13.89
C ARG A 235 9.44 -22.43 -14.35
N THR A 236 8.57 -23.44 -14.28
CA THR A 236 8.89 -24.78 -14.78
C THR A 236 9.16 -24.75 -16.29
N GLU A 237 8.28 -24.11 -17.07
CA GLU A 237 8.45 -23.94 -18.53
C GLU A 237 9.80 -23.26 -18.86
N LEU A 238 10.09 -22.13 -18.23
CA LEU A 238 11.34 -21.39 -18.43
C LEU A 238 12.59 -22.18 -18.02
N MET A 239 12.47 -22.97 -16.95
CA MET A 239 13.57 -23.80 -16.46
C MET A 239 13.88 -24.90 -17.47
N GLU A 240 12.86 -25.60 -17.98
CA GLU A 240 13.00 -26.61 -19.03
C GLU A 240 13.59 -26.02 -20.32
N GLU A 241 13.09 -24.87 -20.77
CA GLU A 241 13.63 -24.14 -21.93
C GLU A 241 15.13 -23.81 -21.75
N THR A 242 15.51 -23.31 -20.57
CA THR A 242 16.89 -22.89 -20.28
C THR A 242 17.83 -24.11 -20.22
N LEU A 243 17.40 -25.20 -19.59
CA LEU A 243 18.17 -26.46 -19.53
C LEU A 243 18.42 -27.04 -20.92
N GLN A 244 17.38 -27.08 -21.76
CA GLN A 244 17.48 -27.56 -23.14
C GLN A 244 18.42 -26.69 -23.99
N GLN A 245 18.34 -25.37 -23.85
CA GLN A 245 19.20 -24.43 -24.59
C GLN A 245 20.67 -24.50 -24.15
N ALA A 246 20.92 -24.67 -22.85
CA ALA A 246 22.27 -24.78 -22.32
C ALA A 246 22.89 -26.19 -22.48
N GLY A 247 22.06 -27.21 -22.75
CA GLY A 247 22.51 -28.60 -22.86
C GLY A 247 23.00 -29.18 -21.53
N VAL A 248 22.43 -28.73 -20.41
CA VAL A 248 22.82 -29.13 -19.05
C VAL A 248 21.63 -29.77 -18.31
N GLU A 249 21.93 -30.62 -17.33
CA GLU A 249 20.90 -31.27 -16.50
C GLU A 249 20.39 -30.39 -15.36
N TYR A 250 21.19 -29.42 -14.92
CA TYR A 250 20.84 -28.50 -13.83
C TYR A 250 21.38 -27.09 -14.11
N LEU A 251 20.61 -26.09 -13.68
CA LEU A 251 21.03 -24.69 -13.69
C LEU A 251 21.86 -24.39 -12.45
N ASP A 252 22.86 -23.52 -12.60
CA ASP A 252 23.51 -22.94 -11.43
C ASP A 252 22.56 -21.98 -10.68
N TYR A 253 23.01 -21.50 -9.52
CA TYR A 253 22.20 -20.62 -8.68
C TYR A 253 21.85 -19.30 -9.37
N GLU A 254 22.78 -18.70 -10.11
CA GLU A 254 22.56 -17.40 -10.76
C GLU A 254 21.54 -17.54 -11.89
N GLN A 255 21.69 -18.58 -12.72
CA GLN A 255 20.75 -18.94 -13.78
C GLN A 255 19.35 -19.22 -13.21
N TYR A 256 19.26 -19.97 -12.11
CA TYR A 256 17.99 -20.23 -11.43
C TYR A 256 17.33 -18.94 -10.96
N GLN A 257 18.08 -18.00 -10.38
CA GLN A 257 17.55 -16.70 -9.94
C GLN A 257 17.04 -15.86 -11.12
N ILE A 258 17.76 -15.88 -12.26
CA ILE A 258 17.31 -15.22 -13.49
C ILE A 258 15.99 -15.83 -13.99
N VAL A 259 15.89 -17.16 -14.04
CA VAL A 259 14.66 -17.87 -14.41
C VAL A 259 13.50 -17.51 -13.46
N ALA A 260 13.74 -17.53 -12.15
CA ALA A 260 12.73 -17.19 -11.15
C ALA A 260 12.24 -15.74 -11.29
N LYS A 261 13.15 -14.79 -11.54
CA LYS A 261 12.83 -13.38 -11.80
C LYS A 261 12.01 -13.24 -13.08
N ASN A 262 12.43 -13.86 -14.17
CA ASN A 262 11.75 -13.81 -15.46
C ASN A 262 10.35 -14.44 -15.41
N ALA A 263 10.18 -15.53 -14.66
CA ALA A 263 8.89 -16.17 -14.46
C ALA A 263 7.89 -15.22 -13.79
N ARG A 264 8.32 -14.47 -12.77
CA ARG A 264 7.48 -13.47 -12.09
C ARG A 264 7.14 -12.28 -12.97
N VAL A 265 8.08 -11.82 -13.80
CA VAL A 265 7.81 -10.76 -14.79
C VAL A 265 6.76 -11.20 -15.81
N ARG A 266 6.88 -12.42 -16.36
CA ARG A 266 5.88 -13.00 -17.27
C ARG A 266 4.54 -13.21 -16.56
N ALA A 267 4.54 -13.75 -15.34
CA ALA A 267 3.33 -13.92 -14.54
C ALA A 267 2.63 -12.58 -14.26
N ALA A 268 3.37 -11.50 -13.98
CA ALA A 268 2.80 -10.17 -13.80
C ALA A 268 2.03 -9.69 -15.04
N GLN A 269 2.54 -10.00 -16.25
CA GLN A 269 1.85 -9.67 -17.51
C GLN A 269 0.59 -10.52 -17.71
N GLU A 270 0.64 -11.81 -17.42
CA GLU A 270 -0.50 -12.72 -17.49
C GLU A 270 -1.61 -12.32 -16.50
N ILE A 271 -1.25 -12.04 -15.25
CA ILE A 271 -2.18 -11.58 -14.22
C ILE A 271 -2.77 -10.21 -14.59
N ALA A 272 -1.98 -9.29 -15.14
CA ALA A 272 -2.50 -8.02 -15.62
C ALA A 272 -3.57 -8.22 -16.72
N ALA A 273 -3.33 -9.14 -17.66
CA ALA A 273 -4.28 -9.46 -18.72
C ALA A 273 -5.56 -10.10 -18.16
N ARG A 274 -5.42 -11.07 -17.25
CA ARG A 274 -6.55 -11.74 -16.60
C ARG A 274 -7.44 -10.75 -15.83
N LEU A 275 -6.85 -9.91 -14.99
CA LEU A 275 -7.60 -8.93 -14.19
C LEU A 275 -8.19 -7.81 -15.05
N SER A 276 -7.60 -7.50 -16.20
CA SER A 276 -8.18 -6.56 -17.17
C SER A 276 -9.39 -7.16 -17.89
N ALA A 277 -9.35 -8.46 -18.21
CA ALA A 277 -10.43 -9.17 -18.87
C ALA A 277 -11.59 -9.51 -17.92
N ASN A 278 -11.32 -9.65 -16.62
CA ASN A 278 -12.32 -9.98 -15.61
C ASN A 278 -12.43 -8.93 -14.50
N PRO A 279 -13.39 -7.99 -14.60
CA PRO A 279 -13.62 -6.97 -13.57
C PRO A 279 -14.01 -7.54 -12.20
N LYS A 280 -14.66 -8.71 -12.16
CA LYS A 280 -15.09 -9.32 -10.89
C LYS A 280 -13.89 -9.88 -10.13
N ASP A 281 -12.98 -10.56 -10.81
CA ASP A 281 -11.73 -11.03 -10.21
C ASP A 281 -10.87 -9.86 -9.73
N ARG A 282 -10.81 -8.78 -10.52
CA ARG A 282 -10.13 -7.54 -10.14
C ARG A 282 -10.71 -6.93 -8.87
N GLU A 283 -12.03 -6.85 -8.76
CA GLU A 283 -12.71 -6.41 -7.54
C GLU A 283 -12.36 -7.31 -6.35
N LEU A 284 -12.42 -8.64 -6.53
CA LEU A 284 -12.14 -9.61 -5.46
C LEU A 284 -10.70 -9.47 -4.93
N VAL A 285 -9.71 -9.38 -5.82
CA VAL A 285 -8.30 -9.23 -5.43
C VAL A 285 -8.07 -7.92 -4.65
N LEU A 286 -8.75 -6.84 -5.04
CA LEU A 286 -8.63 -5.55 -4.36
C LEU A 286 -9.33 -5.54 -3.01
N LYS A 287 -10.46 -6.25 -2.82
CA LYS A 287 -11.29 -6.16 -1.60
C LYS A 287 -11.14 -7.32 -0.61
N ALA A 288 -10.65 -8.48 -1.06
CA ALA A 288 -10.56 -9.66 -0.22
C ALA A 288 -9.62 -9.46 0.98
N VAL A 289 -9.91 -10.17 2.07
CA VAL A 289 -8.96 -10.37 3.16
C VAL A 289 -8.17 -11.65 2.85
N PRO A 290 -6.83 -11.59 2.85
CA PRO A 290 -6.02 -12.74 2.56
C PRO A 290 -6.24 -13.88 3.54
N ILE A 291 -6.08 -15.11 3.05
CA ILE A 291 -6.27 -16.32 3.85
C ILE A 291 -5.31 -16.40 5.04
N SER A 292 -4.09 -15.84 4.93
CA SER A 292 -3.15 -15.84 6.07
C SER A 292 -3.68 -15.00 7.23
N LYS A 293 -4.31 -13.84 6.95
CA LYS A 293 -4.91 -12.99 7.98
C LYS A 293 -6.10 -13.68 8.66
N VAL A 294 -6.92 -14.40 7.88
CA VAL A 294 -8.02 -15.21 8.43
C VAL A 294 -7.47 -16.33 9.32
N ARG A 295 -6.46 -17.08 8.84
CA ARG A 295 -5.81 -18.15 9.62
C ARG A 295 -5.16 -17.62 10.90
N GLY A 296 -4.45 -16.49 10.81
CA GLY A 296 -3.83 -15.83 11.96
C GLY A 296 -4.86 -15.41 12.98
N HIS A 297 -5.98 -14.82 12.53
CA HIS A 297 -7.08 -14.45 13.42
C HIS A 297 -7.66 -15.67 14.14
N LEU A 298 -7.97 -16.73 13.39
CA LEU A 298 -8.45 -18.00 13.95
C LEU A 298 -7.46 -18.57 14.97
N HIS A 299 -6.16 -18.57 14.65
CA HIS A 299 -5.12 -19.06 15.55
C HIS A 299 -5.03 -18.24 16.84
N SER A 300 -5.08 -16.91 16.76
CA SER A 300 -4.98 -16.06 17.97
C SER A 300 -6.25 -16.02 18.81
N HIS A 301 -7.42 -16.28 18.22
CA HIS A 301 -8.72 -16.18 18.90
C HIS A 301 -9.39 -17.54 19.08
N PHE A 302 -8.71 -18.65 18.77
CA PHE A 302 -9.31 -19.98 18.75
C PHE A 302 -10.03 -20.31 20.06
N TYR A 303 -9.44 -19.95 21.20
CA TYR A 303 -10.01 -20.24 22.51
C TYR A 303 -11.26 -19.39 22.80
N LYS A 304 -11.25 -18.10 22.39
CA LYS A 304 -12.43 -17.24 22.52
C LYS A 304 -13.57 -17.75 21.64
N ILE A 305 -13.26 -18.09 20.39
CA ILE A 305 -14.21 -18.67 19.43
C ILE A 305 -14.74 -20.01 19.97
N ALA A 306 -13.86 -20.91 20.38
CA ALA A 306 -14.24 -22.21 20.94
C ALA A 306 -15.13 -22.07 22.18
N ARG A 307 -14.88 -21.08 23.05
CA ARG A 307 -15.74 -20.77 24.19
C ARG A 307 -17.12 -20.28 23.77
N GLU A 308 -17.16 -19.35 22.83
CA GLU A 308 -18.40 -18.74 22.33
C GLU A 308 -19.34 -19.77 21.69
N TYR A 309 -18.77 -20.77 21.02
CA TYR A 309 -19.52 -21.83 20.35
C TYR A 309 -19.60 -23.15 21.14
N GLY A 310 -19.04 -23.20 22.36
CA GLY A 310 -19.24 -24.30 23.33
C GLY A 310 -18.39 -25.56 23.08
N PHE A 311 -17.15 -25.40 22.62
CA PHE A 311 -16.19 -26.47 22.28
C PHE A 311 -15.04 -26.64 23.29
N LEU A 312 -15.26 -26.24 24.55
CA LEU A 312 -14.23 -26.23 25.59
C LEU A 312 -14.71 -26.91 26.88
N SER A 313 -15.49 -27.98 26.78
CA SER A 313 -15.83 -28.76 27.96
C SER A 313 -14.77 -29.82 28.25
N ASN A 314 -14.78 -30.37 29.47
CA ASN A 314 -13.96 -31.52 29.82
C ASN A 314 -14.58 -32.85 29.33
N ASP A 315 -15.64 -32.79 28.52
CA ASP A 315 -16.37 -33.94 27.98
C ASP A 315 -16.39 -33.87 26.43
N PRO A 316 -15.52 -34.65 25.76
CA PRO A 316 -15.44 -34.68 24.30
C PRO A 316 -16.76 -35.06 23.61
N VAL A 317 -17.64 -35.82 24.27
CA VAL A 317 -18.95 -36.21 23.72
C VAL A 317 -19.90 -35.02 23.76
N ALA A 318 -19.89 -34.26 24.86
CA ALA A 318 -20.66 -33.02 24.96
C ALA A 318 -20.17 -31.95 23.98
N ASP A 319 -18.85 -31.84 23.79
CA ASP A 319 -18.28 -30.93 22.79
C ASP A 319 -18.67 -31.30 21.37
N TYR A 320 -18.67 -32.59 21.03
CA TYR A 320 -19.13 -33.06 19.71
C TYR A 320 -20.62 -32.77 19.48
N GLN A 321 -21.46 -33.02 20.49
CA GLN A 321 -22.88 -32.69 20.42
C GLN A 321 -23.14 -31.18 20.32
N ASN A 322 -22.35 -30.35 21.02
CA ASN A 322 -22.41 -28.91 20.92
C ASN A 322 -21.92 -28.41 19.55
N PHE A 323 -20.90 -29.04 18.99
CA PHE A 323 -20.45 -28.78 17.62
C PHE A 323 -21.55 -29.06 16.62
N ASP A 324 -22.17 -30.24 16.66
CA ASP A 324 -23.25 -30.59 15.73
C ASP A 324 -24.45 -29.65 15.87
N ARG A 325 -24.84 -29.32 17.10
CA ARG A 325 -25.90 -28.32 17.39
C ARG A 325 -25.57 -26.93 16.86
N ASN A 326 -24.30 -26.50 16.89
CA ASN A 326 -23.87 -25.18 16.45
C ASN A 326 -23.24 -25.16 15.06
N ALA A 327 -23.17 -26.30 14.35
CA ALA A 327 -22.55 -26.42 13.04
C ALA A 327 -23.17 -25.46 12.02
N HIS A 328 -24.50 -25.29 12.08
CA HIS A 328 -25.21 -24.32 11.24
C HIS A 328 -24.82 -22.85 11.53
N LYS A 329 -24.40 -22.51 12.75
CA LYS A 329 -23.89 -21.17 13.09
C LYS A 329 -22.47 -20.99 12.56
N LEU A 330 -21.62 -22.00 12.68
CA LEU A 330 -20.28 -22.00 12.08
C LEU A 330 -20.34 -21.94 10.55
N GLN A 331 -21.28 -22.63 9.92
CA GLN A 331 -21.55 -22.54 8.47
C GLN A 331 -22.06 -21.16 8.03
N ARG A 332 -22.60 -20.33 8.94
CA ARG A 332 -22.91 -18.93 8.65
C ARG A 332 -21.65 -18.05 8.70
N LEU A 333 -20.65 -18.43 9.51
CA LEU A 333 -19.39 -17.68 9.61
C LEU A 333 -18.51 -17.84 8.38
N ILE A 334 -18.61 -18.95 7.66
CA ILE A 334 -17.90 -19.19 6.39
C ILE A 334 -18.91 -19.72 5.38
N ARG A 335 -19.16 -18.95 4.33
CA ARG A 335 -20.12 -19.32 3.29
C ARG A 335 -19.51 -19.26 1.91
N VAL A 336 -19.75 -20.32 1.12
CA VAL A 336 -19.43 -20.33 -0.31
C VAL A 336 -20.43 -19.42 -1.05
N PRO A 337 -19.97 -18.53 -1.94
CA PRO A 337 -20.86 -17.71 -2.75
C PRO A 337 -21.79 -18.58 -3.60
N SER A 338 -23.05 -18.16 -3.73
CA SER A 338 -24.02 -18.78 -4.63
C SER A 338 -23.63 -18.60 -6.10
N GLU A 339 -24.20 -19.38 -7.01
CA GLU A 339 -23.93 -19.26 -8.46
C GLU A 339 -24.21 -17.84 -8.99
N GLN A 340 -25.23 -17.16 -8.45
CA GLN A 340 -25.53 -15.77 -8.81
C GLN A 340 -24.43 -14.80 -8.32
N GLU A 341 -23.88 -15.02 -7.12
CA GLU A 341 -22.79 -14.20 -6.57
C GLU A 341 -21.45 -14.49 -7.25
N LYS A 342 -21.23 -15.73 -7.67
CA LYS A 342 -20.07 -16.16 -8.46
C LYS A 342 -20.12 -15.69 -9.91
N ALA A 343 -21.28 -15.28 -10.42
CA ALA A 343 -21.44 -14.92 -11.83
C ALA A 343 -20.37 -13.91 -12.27
N GLY A 344 -19.56 -14.30 -13.25
CA GLY A 344 -18.46 -13.50 -13.78
C GLY A 344 -17.13 -13.60 -13.01
N ALA A 345 -17.05 -14.25 -11.85
CA ALA A 345 -15.78 -14.54 -11.18
C ALA A 345 -15.16 -15.85 -11.73
N THR A 346 -13.85 -15.86 -11.93
CA THR A 346 -13.08 -17.10 -12.18
C THR A 346 -12.23 -17.51 -10.99
N LEU A 347 -12.13 -16.64 -9.98
CA LEU A 347 -11.47 -16.94 -8.72
C LEU A 347 -12.43 -17.63 -7.76
N ASP A 348 -11.93 -18.66 -7.08
CA ASP A 348 -12.61 -19.21 -5.92
C ASP A 348 -12.43 -18.27 -4.72
N TYR A 349 -13.53 -17.99 -4.04
CA TYR A 349 -13.55 -17.16 -2.84
C TYR A 349 -14.64 -17.64 -1.88
N ILE A 350 -14.51 -17.22 -0.61
CA ILE A 350 -15.49 -17.48 0.45
C ILE A 350 -15.83 -16.17 1.15
N TYR A 351 -17.07 -16.04 1.60
CA TYR A 351 -17.44 -15.01 2.56
C TYR A 351 -17.10 -15.49 3.96
N PHE A 352 -16.62 -14.58 4.80
CA PHE A 352 -16.45 -14.85 6.21
C PHE A 352 -17.01 -13.71 7.07
N ASP A 353 -17.59 -14.03 8.22
CA ASP A 353 -18.23 -13.05 9.13
C ASP A 353 -17.80 -13.25 10.59
N PHE A 354 -16.48 -13.32 10.85
CA PHE A 354 -15.92 -13.41 12.21
C PHE A 354 -15.97 -12.08 12.99
N TYR A 355 -16.50 -11.01 12.39
CA TYR A 355 -16.42 -9.64 12.92
C TYR A 355 -17.78 -9.04 13.34
N LYS A 356 -18.88 -9.79 13.24
CA LYS A 356 -20.21 -9.34 13.68
C LYS A 356 -20.69 -10.01 14.95
#